data_AF-A0A943MSN5-F1
#
_entry.id   AF-A0A943MSN5-F1
#
_cell.length_a   1.000
_cell.length_b   1.000
_cell.length_c   1.000
_cell.angle_alpha   90.00
_cell.angle_beta   90.00
_cell.angle_gamma   90.00
#
_symmetry.space_group_name_H-M   'P 1'
#
loop_
_entity.id
_entity.type
_entity.pdbx_description
1 polymer ?
#
loop_
_entity_poly.entity_id
_entity_poly.type
_entity_poly.pdbx_seq_one_letter_code
_entity_poly.pdbx_strand_id
1 'polypeptide(L)'
;REEINAKYLSGLIATPYVGWALGTLLGATATGLLPDSLRNALGIAIYGMFIAIIIPPACKAKPIAMVVLLSTALSCCFQWLPFLNQISTGWVIIICAVVVSAYAAVRYPMDEEEPPEKAGGAG
;
A
#
# COMPACT_ATOMS: atom_id res chain seq x y z
N ARG A 1 -0.25 2.00 40.58
CA ARG A 1 -0.05 2.22 39.13
C ARG A 1 1.40 1.85 38.85
N GLU A 2 1.68 0.58 38.56
CA GLU A 2 3.02 0.19 38.14
C GLU A 2 3.27 0.82 36.78
N GLU A 3 4.27 1.69 36.72
CA GLU A 3 4.75 2.24 35.47
C GLU A 3 5.23 1.06 34.63
N ILE A 4 4.54 0.79 33.51
CA ILE A 4 5.03 -0.14 32.51
C ILE A 4 6.43 0.38 32.14
N ASN A 5 7.45 -0.33 32.65
CA ASN A 5 8.82 0.16 32.71
C ASN A 5 9.24 0.54 31.29
N ALA A 6 9.75 1.76 31.07
CA ALA A 6 10.16 2.22 29.74
C ALA A 6 11.14 1.24 29.05
N LYS A 7 11.88 0.44 29.85
CA LYS A 7 12.76 -0.65 29.40
C LYS A 7 12.01 -1.83 28.78
N TYR A 8 10.79 -2.14 29.25
CA TYR A 8 9.94 -3.18 28.69
C TYR A 8 9.38 -2.75 27.33
N LEU A 9 8.85 -1.52 27.24
CA LEU A 9 8.35 -0.98 25.97
C LEU A 9 9.47 -0.76 24.95
N SER A 10 10.65 -0.32 25.39
CA SER A 10 11.80 -0.19 24.48
C SER A 10 12.29 -1.55 23.98
N GLY A 11 12.31 -2.58 24.82
CA GLY A 11 12.59 -3.96 24.39
C GLY A 11 11.56 -4.51 23.41
N LEU A 12 10.27 -4.22 23.64
CA LEU A 12 9.17 -4.62 22.77
C LEU A 12 9.25 -3.99 21.38
N ILE A 13 9.76 -2.76 21.26
CA ILE A 13 9.96 -2.07 19.97
C ILE A 13 11.29 -2.48 19.32
N ALA A 14 12.36 -2.60 20.10
CA ALA A 14 13.69 -2.94 19.58
C ALA A 14 13.73 -4.36 18.99
N THR A 15 13.02 -5.31 19.59
CA THR A 15 12.98 -6.70 19.13
C THR A 15 12.50 -6.85 17.67
N PRO A 16 11.29 -6.36 17.29
CA PRO A 16 10.85 -6.41 15.91
C PRO A 16 11.68 -5.52 14.98
N TYR A 17 12.22 -4.40 15.48
CA TYR A 17 13.06 -3.52 14.66
C TYR A 17 14.38 -4.20 14.26
N VAL A 18 15.07 -4.83 15.22
CA VAL A 18 16.28 -5.61 14.96
C VAL A 18 15.96 -6.84 14.12
N GLY A 19 14.86 -7.54 14.41
CA GLY A 19 14.40 -8.67 13.60
C GLY A 19 14.13 -8.29 12.14
N TRP A 20 13.48 -7.15 11.90
CA TRP A 20 13.22 -6.63 10.56
C TRP A 20 14.51 -6.19 9.84
N ALA A 21 15.42 -5.51 10.55
CA ALA A 21 16.71 -5.10 10.01
C ALA A 21 17.57 -6.32 9.62
N LEU A 22 17.67 -7.31 10.49
CA LEU A 22 18.39 -8.56 10.22
C LEU A 22 17.72 -9.38 9.11
N GLY A 23 16.39 -9.46 9.10
CA GLY A 23 15.63 -10.11 8.04
C GLY A 23 15.84 -9.45 6.69
N THR A 24 15.90 -8.12 6.64
CA THR A 24 16.19 -7.36 5.42
C THR A 24 17.63 -7.59 4.96
N LEU A 25 18.60 -7.61 5.88
CA LEU A 25 19.99 -7.90 5.56
C LEU A 25 20.15 -9.31 4.98
N LEU A 26 19.60 -10.32 5.66
CA LEU A 26 19.64 -11.71 5.22
C LEU A 26 18.85 -11.92 3.91
N GLY A 27 17.70 -11.26 3.77
CA GLY A 27 16.92 -11.30 2.54
C GLY A 27 17.66 -10.65 1.37
N ALA A 28 18.32 -9.52 1.58
CA ALA A 28 19.09 -8.84 0.55
C ALA A 28 20.31 -9.66 0.10
N THR A 29 21.04 -10.27 1.04
CA THR A 29 22.18 -11.15 0.72
C THR A 29 21.72 -12.42 0.02
N ALA A 30 20.67 -13.09 0.53
CA ALA A 30 20.08 -14.26 -0.12
C ALA A 30 19.63 -13.94 -1.54
N THR A 31 18.88 -12.84 -1.73
CA THR A 31 18.41 -12.43 -3.07
C THR A 31 19.57 -12.02 -3.98
N GLY A 32 20.69 -11.55 -3.44
CA GLY A 32 21.90 -11.26 -4.22
C GLY A 32 22.61 -12.51 -4.77
N LEU A 33 22.35 -13.69 -4.20
CA LEU A 33 22.87 -14.97 -4.70
C LEU A 33 21.99 -15.57 -5.81
N LEU A 34 20.78 -15.05 -6.03
CA LEU A 34 19.87 -15.52 -7.07
C LEU A 34 20.18 -14.88 -8.43
N PRO A 35 19.94 -15.60 -9.55
CA PRO A 35 20.07 -15.05 -10.89
C PRO A 35 19.06 -13.91 -11.14
N ASP A 36 19.45 -12.93 -11.97
CA ASP A 36 18.69 -11.69 -12.21
C ASP A 36 17.22 -11.94 -12.62
N SER A 37 16.96 -13.03 -13.35
CA SER A 37 15.62 -13.40 -13.77
C SER A 37 14.67 -13.69 -12.60
N LEU A 38 15.14 -14.41 -11.57
CA LEU A 38 14.31 -14.69 -10.38
C LEU A 38 14.15 -13.44 -9.53
N ARG A 39 15.19 -12.61 -9.43
CA ARG A 39 15.17 -11.36 -8.68
C ARG A 39 14.14 -10.37 -9.23
N ASN A 40 14.08 -10.24 -10.56
CA ASN A 40 13.07 -9.44 -11.24
C ASN A 40 11.66 -10.03 -11.07
N ALA A 41 11.52 -11.35 -11.17
CA ALA A 41 10.24 -12.03 -10.96
C ALA A 41 9.70 -11.83 -9.53
N LEU A 42 10.56 -11.92 -8.50
CA LEU A 42 10.20 -11.67 -7.10
C LEU A 42 9.74 -10.22 -6.90
N GLY A 43 10.42 -9.26 -7.53
CA GLY A 43 9.99 -7.85 -7.50
C GLY A 43 8.59 -7.66 -8.07
N ILE A 44 8.33 -8.22 -9.26
CA ILE A 44 7.02 -8.16 -9.92
C ILE A 44 5.94 -8.89 -9.11
N ALA A 45 6.29 -10.00 -8.46
CA ALA A 45 5.35 -10.79 -7.66
C ALA A 45 4.75 -10.00 -6.48
N ILE A 46 5.53 -9.12 -5.84
CA ILE A 46 5.01 -8.28 -4.74
C ILE A 46 3.98 -7.28 -5.25
N TYR A 47 4.21 -6.66 -6.41
CA TYR A 47 3.19 -5.81 -7.04
C TYR A 47 1.93 -6.61 -7.38
N GLY A 48 2.09 -7.84 -7.87
CA GLY A 48 0.99 -8.77 -8.12
C GLY A 48 0.18 -9.10 -6.86
N MET A 49 0.84 -9.29 -5.71
CA MET A 49 0.19 -9.55 -4.42
C MET A 49 -0.68 -8.37 -3.98
N PHE A 50 -0.16 -7.14 -4.06
CA PHE A 50 -0.95 -5.94 -3.73
C PHE A 50 -2.18 -5.81 -4.63
N ILE A 51 -2.00 -6.01 -5.93
CA ILE A 51 -3.10 -5.98 -6.90
C ILE A 51 -4.14 -7.06 -6.57
N ALA A 52 -3.71 -8.28 -6.25
CA ALA A 52 -4.60 -9.39 -5.88
C ALA A 52 -5.40 -9.13 -4.59
N ILE A 53 -4.86 -8.33 -3.65
CA ILE A 53 -5.58 -7.93 -2.43
C ILE A 53 -6.60 -6.81 -2.72
N ILE A 54 -6.27 -5.87 -3.61
CA ILE A 54 -7.08 -4.68 -3.89
C ILE A 54 -8.19 -4.96 -4.91
N ILE A 55 -7.96 -5.84 -5.89
CA ILE A 55 -8.96 -6.15 -6.93
C ILE A 55 -10.27 -6.74 -6.36
N PRO A 56 -10.26 -7.72 -5.44
CA PRO A 56 -11.49 -8.30 -4.91
C PRO A 56 -12.45 -7.27 -4.27
N PRO A 57 -12.01 -6.36 -3.39
CA PRO A 57 -12.89 -5.30 -2.87
C PRO A 57 -13.26 -4.27 -3.95
N ALA A 58 -12.34 -3.96 -4.88
CA ALA A 58 -12.63 -3.01 -5.96
C ALA A 58 -13.76 -3.49 -6.89
N CYS A 59 -13.85 -4.79 -7.17
CA CYS A 59 -14.95 -5.33 -7.99
C CYS A 59 -16.29 -5.41 -7.25
N LYS A 60 -16.27 -5.60 -5.92
CA LYS A 60 -17.50 -5.70 -5.11
C LYS A 60 -18.15 -4.33 -4.87
N ALA A 61 -17.34 -3.28 -4.68
CA ALA A 61 -17.83 -1.93 -4.43
C ALA A 61 -17.61 -1.02 -5.65
N LYS A 62 -18.69 -0.67 -6.35
CA LYS A 62 -18.67 0.29 -7.47
C LYS A 62 -17.97 1.63 -7.14
N PRO A 63 -18.09 2.20 -5.93
CA PRO A 63 -17.32 3.40 -5.54
C PRO A 63 -15.81 3.18 -5.62
N ILE A 64 -15.31 2.04 -5.15
CA ILE A 64 -13.88 1.73 -5.11
C ILE A 64 -13.33 1.57 -6.53
N ALA A 65 -14.05 0.87 -7.41
CA ALA A 65 -13.66 0.77 -8.83
C ALA A 65 -13.55 2.15 -9.51
N MET A 66 -14.52 3.04 -9.28
CA MET A 66 -14.51 4.40 -9.84
C MET A 66 -13.32 5.22 -9.33
N VAL A 67 -12.99 5.09 -8.05
CA VAL A 67 -11.83 5.75 -7.44
C VAL A 67 -10.51 5.26 -8.04
N VAL A 68 -10.36 3.95 -8.25
CA VAL A 68 -9.16 3.37 -8.88
C VAL A 68 -9.01 3.85 -10.33
N LEU A 69 -10.10 3.85 -11.11
CA LEU A 69 -10.09 4.34 -12.49
C LEU A 69 -9.78 5.84 -12.56
N LEU A 70 -10.44 6.65 -11.72
CA LEU A 70 -10.18 8.09 -11.64
C LEU A 70 -8.74 8.37 -11.22
N SER A 71 -8.23 7.68 -10.20
CA SER A 71 -6.84 7.83 -9.76
C SER A 71 -5.84 7.53 -10.87
N THR A 72 -6.07 6.45 -11.62
CA THR A 72 -5.21 6.04 -12.73
C THR A 72 -5.27 7.06 -13.87
N ALA A 73 -6.48 7.49 -14.27
CA ALA A 73 -6.66 8.49 -15.32
C ALA A 73 -6.05 9.85 -14.94
N LEU A 74 -6.26 10.28 -13.69
CA LEU A 74 -5.71 11.54 -13.17
C LEU A 74 -4.19 11.47 -13.12
N SER A 75 -3.61 10.37 -12.65
CA SER A 75 -2.15 10.16 -12.63
C SER A 75 -1.54 10.21 -14.03
N CYS A 76 -2.18 9.58 -15.03
CA CYS A 76 -1.75 9.66 -16.43
C CYS A 76 -1.84 11.10 -16.99
N CYS A 77 -2.94 11.82 -16.73
CA CYS A 77 -3.09 13.21 -17.16
C CYS A 77 -2.09 14.15 -16.49
N PHE A 78 -1.82 13.95 -15.19
CA PHE A 78 -0.85 14.74 -14.43
C PHE A 78 0.58 14.49 -14.90
N GLN A 79 0.92 13.28 -15.35
CA GLN A 79 2.20 12.99 -15.98
C GLN A 79 2.37 13.69 -17.34
N TRP A 80 1.27 14.00 -18.02
CA TRP A 80 1.27 14.71 -19.31
C TRP A 80 1.26 16.24 -19.18
N LEU A 81 0.86 16.78 -18.03
CA LEU A 81 0.90 18.21 -17.73
C LEU A 81 2.31 18.60 -17.24
N PRO A 82 3.11 19.35 -18.03
CA PRO A 82 4.49 19.71 -17.69
C PRO A 82 4.60 20.66 -16.48
N PHE A 83 3.47 21.15 -15.95
CA PHE A 83 3.42 22.11 -14.84
C PHE A 83 3.82 21.50 -13.49
N LEU A 84 3.72 20.18 -13.33
CA LEU A 84 4.11 19.45 -12.11
C LEU A 84 5.48 18.77 -12.24
N ASN A 85 6.14 18.88 -13.39
CA ASN A 85 7.43 18.23 -13.67
C ASN A 85 8.61 18.84 -12.90
N GLN A 86 8.36 19.93 -12.16
CA GLN A 86 9.30 20.53 -11.19
C GLN A 86 9.28 19.79 -9.84
N ILE A 87 8.24 18.99 -9.58
CA ILE A 87 8.01 18.29 -8.32
C ILE A 87 8.31 16.80 -8.52
N SER A 88 9.00 16.19 -7.55
CA SER A 88 9.32 14.75 -7.60
C SER A 88 8.06 13.91 -7.79
N THR A 89 8.13 12.89 -8.65
CA THR A 89 7.03 11.98 -8.99
C THR A 89 6.30 11.43 -7.76
N GLY A 90 7.03 11.20 -6.65
CA GLY A 90 6.44 10.74 -5.39
C GLY A 90 5.43 11.74 -4.79
N TRP A 91 5.74 13.03 -4.84
CA TRP A 91 4.82 14.08 -4.36
C TRP A 91 3.57 14.19 -5.22
N VAL A 92 3.70 13.99 -6.54
CA VAL A 92 2.55 13.97 -7.46
C VAL A 92 1.59 12.84 -7.08
N ILE A 93 2.11 11.65 -6.74
CA ILE A 93 1.30 10.50 -6.29
C ILE A 93 0.57 10.85 -4.98
N ILE A 94 1.25 11.47 -4.02
CA ILE A 94 0.65 11.88 -2.73
C ILE A 94 -0.50 12.87 -2.96
N ILE A 95 -0.27 13.91 -3.76
CA ILE A 95 -1.30 14.94 -4.05
C ILE A 95 -2.49 14.29 -4.77
N CYS A 96 -2.25 13.44 -5.77
CA CYS A 96 -3.32 12.74 -6.47
C CYS A 96 -4.15 11.86 -5.52
N ALA A 97 -3.49 11.12 -4.63
CA ALA A 97 -4.18 10.28 -3.64
C ALA A 97 -5.07 11.11 -2.70
N VAL A 98 -4.58 12.26 -2.22
CA VAL A 98 -5.37 13.17 -1.37
C VAL A 98 -6.57 13.75 -2.13
N VAL A 99 -6.37 14.23 -3.37
CA VAL A 99 -7.46 14.81 -4.18
C VAL A 99 -8.53 13.77 -4.50
N VAL A 100 -8.11 12.57 -4.92
CA VAL A 100 -9.03 11.50 -5.31
C VAL A 100 -9.76 10.92 -4.10
N SER A 101 -9.09 10.77 -2.95
CA SER A 101 -9.74 10.32 -1.71
C SER A 101 -10.72 11.36 -1.17
N ALA A 102 -10.38 12.65 -1.20
CA ALA A 102 -11.31 13.72 -0.84
C ALA A 102 -12.53 13.73 -1.78
N TYR A 103 -12.32 13.60 -3.09
CA TYR A 103 -13.40 13.49 -4.06
C TYR A 103 -14.29 12.27 -3.79
N ALA A 104 -13.69 11.12 -3.52
CA ALA A 104 -14.40 9.89 -3.19
C ALA A 104 -15.28 10.05 -1.95
N ALA A 105 -14.74 10.64 -0.87
CA ALA A 105 -15.43 10.85 0.39
C ALA A 105 -16.65 11.78 0.24
N VAL A 106 -16.52 12.85 -0.55
CA VAL A 106 -17.65 13.76 -0.83
C VAL A 106 -18.69 13.10 -1.74
N ARG A 107 -18.26 12.32 -2.72
CA ARG A 107 -19.16 11.74 -3.73
C ARG A 107 -19.87 10.47 -3.28
N TYR A 108 -19.25 9.71 -2.39
CA TYR A 108 -19.76 8.48 -1.78
C TYR A 108 -19.58 8.58 -0.26
N PRO A 109 -20.41 9.40 0.42
CA PRO A 109 -20.50 9.33 1.88
C PRO A 109 -20.97 7.91 2.24
N MET A 110 -20.13 7.18 2.95
CA MET A 110 -20.48 5.85 3.45
C MET A 110 -21.25 6.07 4.75
N ASP A 111 -22.53 5.70 4.80
CA ASP A 111 -23.22 5.52 6.07
C ASP A 111 -22.54 4.36 6.81
N GLU A 112 -22.20 4.57 8.09
CA GLU A 112 -21.55 3.59 8.94
C GLU A 112 -22.50 2.43 9.29
N GLU A 113 -22.84 1.58 8.33
CA GLU A 113 -23.56 0.34 8.61
C GLU A 113 -23.27 -0.71 7.54
N GLU A 114 -22.07 -1.30 7.60
CA GLU A 114 -21.86 -2.73 7.39
C GLU A 114 -20.39 -3.09 7.72
N PRO A 115 -20.11 -3.87 8.77
CA PRO A 115 -18.78 -4.44 8.98
C PRO A 115 -18.43 -5.31 7.76
N PRO A 116 -17.15 -5.38 7.34
CA PRO A 116 -16.77 -6.10 6.14
C PRO A 116 -17.24 -7.56 6.21
N GLU A 117 -18.21 -7.89 5.36
CA GLU A 117 -18.70 -9.24 5.15
C GLU A 117 -17.52 -10.16 4.85
N LYS A 118 -17.44 -11.22 5.65
CA LYS A 118 -16.40 -12.24 5.66
C LYS A 118 -16.10 -12.75 4.25
N ALA A 119 -14.87 -12.53 3.77
CA ALA A 119 -14.32 -13.30 2.66
C ALA A 119 -13.27 -14.27 3.22
N GLY A 120 -13.61 -15.56 3.28
CA GLY A 120 -12.63 -16.64 3.44
C GLY A 120 -12.93 -17.68 4.51
N GLY A 121 -14.09 -18.34 4.42
CA GLY A 121 -14.34 -19.61 5.07
C GLY A 121 -15.12 -20.52 4.12
N ALA A 122 -14.42 -21.40 3.42
CA ALA A 122 -14.91 -22.67 2.86
C ALA A 122 -13.78 -23.33 2.05
N GLY A 123 -13.33 -24.51 2.49
CA GLY A 123 -12.36 -25.37 1.80
C GLY A 123 -11.41 -26.03 2.78
#